data_AF-A0A2G2KU55-F1
#
_entry.id   AF-A0A2G2KU55-F1
#
_cell.length_a   1.000
_cell.length_b   1.000
_cell.length_c   1.000
_cell.angle_alpha   90.00
_cell.angle_beta   90.00
_cell.angle_gamma   90.00
#
_symmetry.space_group_name_H-M   'P 1'
#
loop_
_entity.id
_entity.type
_entity.pdbx_description
1 polymer ?
#
loop_
_entity_poly.entity_id
_entity_poly.type
_entity_poly.pdbx_seq_one_letter_code
_entity_poly.pdbx_strand_id
1 'polypeptide(L)'
;MIDGKFDVIFRGQIVKGRELNEVKNNLVSLFKSSLSAVEPLFSGADIKIKKSLDYSTAMKYQSALKQAGALAIISEVVVAKAKANFMLPDDDSETNPSSSSKAQTSVETEQKPLPVSVSEAEELTTNDSALTVADVGSRLMPDKIYEKRDVDTSDLSLASVGERILPAKAKESHPKPSIDHLSLESL
;
A
#
# COMPACT_ATOMS: atom_id res chain seq x y z
N MET A 1 -3.91 10.55 17.23
CA MET A 1 -4.07 9.19 16.64
C MET A 1 -3.80 9.30 15.14
N ILE A 2 -3.79 8.19 14.38
CA ILE A 2 -3.72 8.22 12.91
C ILE A 2 -5.09 7.82 12.38
N ASP A 3 -5.97 8.80 12.28
CA ASP A 3 -7.37 8.62 11.90
C ASP A 3 -7.49 8.46 10.38
N GLY A 4 -7.56 7.21 9.92
CA GLY A 4 -7.66 6.87 8.51
C GLY A 4 -8.16 5.43 8.32
N LYS A 5 -8.62 5.13 7.10
CA LYS A 5 -8.91 3.75 6.67
C LYS A 5 -7.69 3.21 5.95
N PHE A 6 -7.18 2.07 6.38
CA PHE A 6 -6.00 1.43 5.81
C PHE A 6 -6.35 0.08 5.20
N ASP A 7 -5.85 -0.16 3.99
CA ASP A 7 -5.90 -1.46 3.32
C ASP A 7 -4.54 -2.15 3.47
N VAL A 8 -4.56 -3.45 3.81
CA VAL A 8 -3.34 -4.28 3.85
C VAL A 8 -3.21 -5.00 2.50
N ILE A 9 -2.16 -4.65 1.77
CA ILE A 9 -1.86 -5.15 0.42
C ILE A 9 -0.66 -6.10 0.48
N PHE A 10 -0.73 -7.20 -0.25
CA PHE A 10 0.38 -8.12 -0.45
C PHE A 10 0.74 -8.21 -1.95
N ARG A 11 2.03 -8.41 -2.25
CA ARG A 11 2.60 -8.36 -3.61
C ARG A 11 3.46 -9.59 -3.96
N GLY A 12 3.15 -10.76 -3.40
CA GLY A 12 3.95 -11.98 -3.58
C GLY A 12 5.34 -11.97 -2.93
N GLN A 13 5.75 -10.90 -2.25
CA GLN A 13 7.10 -10.77 -1.72
C GLN A 13 7.32 -11.60 -0.45
N ILE A 14 8.31 -12.48 -0.48
CA ILE A 14 8.79 -13.25 0.66
C ILE A 14 9.97 -12.58 1.37
N VAL A 15 10.13 -12.84 2.66
CA VAL A 15 11.30 -12.42 3.46
C VAL A 15 12.53 -13.23 3.02
N LYS A 16 13.68 -12.56 2.88
CA LYS A 16 14.96 -13.21 2.53
C LYS A 16 15.28 -14.34 3.52
N GLY A 17 15.57 -15.54 3.01
CA GLY A 17 15.91 -16.71 3.81
C GLY A 17 14.71 -17.57 4.26
N ARG A 18 13.53 -17.44 3.63
CA ARG A 18 12.40 -18.36 3.85
C ARG A 18 11.97 -19.06 2.55
N GLU A 19 11.60 -20.33 2.66
CA GLU A 19 11.13 -21.16 1.55
C GLU A 19 9.72 -20.76 1.10
N LEU A 20 9.49 -20.67 -0.22
CA LEU A 20 8.20 -20.25 -0.79
C LEU A 20 7.06 -21.20 -0.39
N ASN A 21 7.33 -22.51 -0.34
CA ASN A 21 6.37 -23.52 0.11
C ASN A 21 6.02 -23.38 1.61
N GLU A 22 6.97 -22.96 2.43
CA GLU A 22 6.77 -22.77 3.86
C GLU A 22 5.96 -21.49 4.13
N VAL A 23 6.27 -20.39 3.43
CA VAL A 23 5.49 -19.14 3.53
C VAL A 23 4.04 -19.35 3.05
N LYS A 24 3.80 -20.15 1.99
CA LYS A 24 2.44 -20.56 1.58
C LYS A 24 1.68 -21.23 2.73
N ASN A 25 2.26 -22.23 3.38
CA ASN A 25 1.62 -22.96 4.48
C ASN A 25 1.37 -22.06 5.72
N ASN A 26 2.29 -21.15 6.01
CA ASN A 26 2.13 -20.16 7.08
C ASN A 26 0.97 -19.18 6.76
N LEU A 27 0.85 -18.73 5.50
CA LEU A 27 -0.26 -17.88 5.06
C LEU A 27 -1.62 -18.58 5.14
N VAL A 28 -1.70 -19.83 4.67
CA VAL A 28 -2.87 -20.72 4.78
C VAL A 28 -3.34 -20.80 6.24
N SER A 29 -2.40 -21.01 7.16
CA SER A 29 -2.68 -21.10 8.60
C SER A 29 -3.14 -19.76 9.20
N LEU A 30 -2.46 -18.66 8.85
CA LEU A 30 -2.71 -17.32 9.40
C LEU A 30 -4.07 -16.76 8.94
N PHE A 31 -4.41 -16.91 7.65
CA PHE A 31 -5.68 -16.44 7.10
C PHE A 31 -6.79 -17.50 7.11
N LYS A 32 -6.52 -18.71 7.61
CA LYS A 32 -7.45 -19.86 7.62
C LYS A 32 -8.06 -20.09 6.22
N SER A 33 -7.25 -19.88 5.18
CA SER A 33 -7.64 -19.80 3.77
C SER A 33 -7.04 -20.95 2.97
N SER A 34 -7.69 -21.36 1.88
CA SER A 34 -7.19 -22.48 1.06
C SER A 34 -5.88 -22.15 0.35
N LEU A 35 -5.06 -23.16 0.06
CA LEU A 35 -3.80 -23.00 -0.67
C LEU A 35 -4.05 -22.36 -2.06
N SER A 36 -5.14 -22.73 -2.72
CA SER A 36 -5.61 -22.13 -3.99
C SER A 36 -5.87 -20.61 -3.89
N ALA A 37 -6.37 -20.09 -2.76
CA ALA A 37 -6.51 -18.64 -2.55
C ALA A 37 -5.17 -17.93 -2.28
N VAL A 38 -4.13 -18.68 -1.90
CA VAL A 38 -2.80 -18.17 -1.54
C VAL A 38 -1.83 -18.23 -2.72
N GLU A 39 -1.97 -19.14 -3.68
CA GLU A 39 -1.12 -19.20 -4.88
C GLU A 39 -1.16 -17.93 -5.78
N PRO A 40 -2.32 -17.38 -6.18
CA PRO A 40 -2.35 -16.16 -7.01
C PRO A 40 -1.79 -14.94 -6.24
N LEU A 41 -1.80 -15.00 -4.91
CA LEU A 41 -1.17 -14.03 -4.01
C LEU A 41 0.36 -13.96 -4.19
N PHE A 42 0.99 -15.02 -4.70
CA PHE A 42 2.40 -15.10 -5.05
C PHE A 42 2.71 -14.80 -6.52
N SER A 43 1.70 -14.54 -7.35
CA SER A 43 1.84 -14.19 -8.79
C SER A 43 2.35 -12.75 -9.03
N GLY A 44 2.90 -12.09 -8.00
CA GLY A 44 3.37 -10.70 -8.04
C GLY A 44 2.28 -9.62 -8.10
N ALA A 45 1.00 -10.01 -8.17
CA ALA A 45 -0.14 -9.09 -8.22
C ALA A 45 -0.44 -8.42 -6.86
N ASP A 46 -0.92 -7.17 -6.90
CA ASP A 46 -1.37 -6.39 -5.73
C ASP A 46 -2.72 -6.90 -5.20
N ILE A 47 -2.70 -7.91 -4.33
CA ILE A 47 -3.93 -8.46 -3.74
C ILE A 47 -4.20 -7.87 -2.35
N LYS A 48 -5.41 -7.32 -2.18
CA LYS A 48 -5.89 -6.70 -0.94
C LYS A 48 -6.41 -7.77 0.03
N ILE A 49 -5.57 -8.13 1.00
CA ILE A 49 -5.86 -9.14 2.04
C ILE A 49 -6.98 -8.70 2.98
N LYS A 50 -6.96 -7.44 3.43
CA LYS A 50 -7.98 -6.88 4.31
C LYS A 50 -8.17 -5.40 4.00
N LYS A 51 -9.43 -4.96 3.95
CA LYS A 51 -9.81 -3.59 3.59
C LYS A 51 -10.33 -2.83 4.81
N SER A 52 -10.13 -1.51 4.82
CA SER A 52 -10.70 -0.58 5.81
C SER A 52 -10.42 -0.94 7.28
N LEU A 53 -9.18 -1.30 7.58
CA LEU A 53 -8.67 -1.43 8.94
C LEU A 53 -8.29 -0.06 9.55
N ASP A 54 -8.21 -0.02 10.87
CA ASP A 54 -7.52 1.06 11.60
C ASP A 54 -5.99 0.87 11.54
N TYR A 55 -5.20 1.93 11.68
CA TYR A 55 -3.74 1.88 11.66
C TYR A 55 -3.17 0.85 12.66
N SER A 56 -3.69 0.78 13.88
CA SER A 56 -3.21 -0.14 14.91
C SER A 56 -3.52 -1.62 14.58
N THR A 57 -4.57 -1.88 13.81
CA THR A 57 -4.88 -3.24 13.32
C THR A 57 -4.11 -3.57 12.05
N ALA A 58 -3.93 -2.63 11.13
CA ALA A 58 -3.08 -2.80 9.95
C ALA A 58 -1.63 -3.13 10.34
N MET A 59 -1.07 -2.46 11.37
CA MET A 59 0.27 -2.74 11.89
C MET A 59 0.38 -4.14 12.52
N LYS A 60 -0.65 -4.62 13.22
CA LYS A 60 -0.73 -5.99 13.75
C LYS A 60 -0.76 -7.03 12.62
N TYR A 61 -1.57 -6.80 11.58
CA TYR A 61 -1.61 -7.66 10.39
C TYR A 61 -0.27 -7.69 9.65
N GLN A 62 0.37 -6.53 9.42
CA GLN A 62 1.70 -6.46 8.81
C GLN A 62 2.75 -7.24 9.63
N SER A 63 2.70 -7.12 10.96
CA SER A 63 3.60 -7.83 11.86
C SER A 63 3.40 -9.35 11.78
N ALA A 64 2.15 -9.83 11.78
CA ALA A 64 1.83 -11.25 11.65
C ALA A 64 2.25 -11.81 10.28
N LEU A 65 1.98 -11.08 9.19
CA LEU A 65 2.45 -11.40 7.83
C LEU A 65 3.98 -11.52 7.78
N LYS A 66 4.70 -10.56 8.37
CA LYS A 66 6.17 -10.57 8.43
C LYS A 66 6.71 -11.79 9.17
N GLN A 67 6.07 -12.21 10.27
CA GLN A 67 6.44 -13.42 11.03
C GLN A 67 6.16 -14.71 10.23
N ALA A 68 5.08 -14.75 9.43
CA ALA A 68 4.82 -15.85 8.49
C ALA A 68 5.83 -15.94 7.34
N GLY A 69 6.68 -14.93 7.15
CA GLY A 69 7.67 -14.81 6.07
C GLY A 69 7.19 -13.99 4.86
N ALA A 70 6.13 -13.21 5.01
CA ALA A 70 5.46 -12.46 3.94
C ALA A 70 5.59 -10.95 4.12
N LEU A 71 6.05 -10.22 3.10
CA LEU A 71 6.18 -8.76 3.13
C LEU A 71 4.88 -8.07 2.70
N ALA A 72 4.21 -7.43 3.66
CA ALA A 72 2.95 -6.74 3.47
C ALA A 72 3.10 -5.21 3.55
N ILE A 73 2.35 -4.50 2.72
CA ILE A 73 2.34 -3.04 2.60
C ILE A 73 1.03 -2.52 3.19
N ILE A 74 1.12 -1.58 4.12
CA ILE A 74 -0.03 -0.81 4.60
C ILE A 74 -0.21 0.36 3.63
N SER A 75 -1.40 0.49 3.04
CA SER A 75 -1.75 1.59 2.15
C SER A 75 -2.93 2.37 2.72
N GLU A 76 -2.82 3.69 2.78
CA GLU A 76 -3.92 4.56 3.19
C GLU A 76 -4.97 4.64 2.08
N VAL A 77 -6.25 4.49 2.43
CA VAL A 77 -7.37 4.57 1.49
C VAL A 77 -7.75 6.04 1.28
N VAL A 78 -6.82 6.81 0.71
CA VAL A 78 -7.20 8.00 -0.05
C VAL A 78 -8.08 7.55 -1.22
N VAL A 79 -9.29 8.12 -1.35
CA VAL A 79 -10.32 7.63 -2.27
C VAL A 79 -10.07 8.12 -3.71
N ALA A 80 -8.88 7.84 -4.22
CA ALA A 80 -8.51 8.05 -5.62
C ALA A 80 -9.34 7.12 -6.51
N LYS A 81 -10.33 7.68 -7.19
CA LYS A 81 -11.34 6.98 -8.00
C LYS A 81 -10.79 6.46 -9.34
N ALA A 82 -9.76 5.62 -9.28
CA ALA A 82 -9.18 4.95 -10.45
C ALA A 82 -10.04 3.77 -10.90
N LYS A 83 -11.01 4.03 -11.79
CA LYS A 83 -11.69 2.97 -12.55
C LYS A 83 -10.74 2.39 -13.61
N ALA A 84 -10.41 1.11 -13.50
CA ALA A 84 -9.89 0.32 -14.61
C ALA A 84 -10.28 -1.16 -14.41
N ASN A 85 -11.52 -1.51 -14.77
CA ASN A 85 -11.93 -2.92 -14.84
C ASN A 85 -11.19 -3.57 -16.01
N PHE A 86 -10.19 -4.41 -15.73
CA PHE A 86 -9.86 -5.51 -16.64
C PHE A 86 -10.83 -6.65 -16.38
N MET A 87 -11.95 -6.60 -17.10
CA MET A 87 -13.00 -7.61 -17.05
C MET A 87 -12.85 -8.48 -18.29
N LEU A 88 -12.31 -9.69 -18.11
CA LEU A 88 -12.61 -10.79 -19.03
C LEU A 88 -13.91 -11.45 -18.52
N PRO A 89 -14.80 -11.94 -19.41
CA PRO A 89 -16.06 -12.53 -18.99
C PRO A 89 -15.92 -13.79 -18.13
N ASP A 90 -16.98 -14.03 -17.37
CA ASP A 90 -17.18 -15.10 -16.41
C ASP A 90 -17.27 -16.50 -17.04
N ASP A 91 -16.96 -17.54 -16.26
CA ASP A 91 -17.56 -18.88 -16.39
C ASP A 91 -17.63 -19.54 -14.99
N ASP A 92 -18.63 -20.41 -14.79
CA ASP A 92 -19.21 -20.83 -13.51
C ASP A 92 -18.26 -21.36 -12.41
N SER A 93 -18.53 -20.95 -11.16
CA SER A 93 -19.16 -21.86 -10.17
C SER A 93 -19.54 -21.15 -8.86
N GLU A 94 -20.83 -21.19 -8.51
CA GLU A 94 -21.28 -20.87 -7.15
C GLU A 94 -20.96 -22.00 -6.16
N THR A 95 -20.67 -21.65 -4.89
CA THR A 95 -21.27 -22.36 -3.75
C THR A 95 -21.28 -21.53 -2.46
N ASN A 96 -22.49 -21.13 -2.07
CA ASN A 96 -22.89 -20.67 -0.73
C ASN A 96 -22.96 -21.92 0.22
N PRO A 97 -23.32 -21.85 1.54
CA PRO A 97 -23.51 -20.70 2.43
C PRO A 97 -23.01 -20.86 3.92
N SER A 98 -23.23 -19.80 4.71
CA SER A 98 -23.85 -19.83 6.07
C SER A 98 -23.03 -19.87 7.39
N SER A 99 -23.74 -19.49 8.47
CA SER A 99 -23.48 -19.64 9.94
C SER A 99 -22.30 -18.86 10.56
N SER A 100 -22.48 -17.96 11.54
CA SER A 100 -22.95 -18.10 12.96
C SER A 100 -21.93 -18.81 13.88
N SER A 101 -21.69 -18.52 15.17
CA SER A 101 -22.38 -17.77 16.27
C SER A 101 -21.29 -17.16 17.22
N LYS A 102 -21.41 -16.01 17.91
CA LYS A 102 -22.20 -15.61 19.12
C LYS A 102 -21.62 -16.08 20.49
N ALA A 103 -21.76 -15.25 21.56
CA ALA A 103 -21.43 -15.46 23.00
C ALA A 103 -19.91 -15.43 23.37
N GLN A 104 -19.41 -14.68 24.37
CA GLN A 104 -19.64 -14.58 25.85
C GLN A 104 -19.06 -15.79 26.65
N THR A 105 -18.62 -15.74 27.92
CA THR A 105 -18.16 -14.71 28.91
C THR A 105 -17.71 -15.45 30.19
N SER A 106 -16.60 -15.09 30.86
CA SER A 106 -16.25 -15.40 32.28
C SER A 106 -15.03 -14.53 32.69
N VAL A 107 -14.84 -13.90 33.87
CA VAL A 107 -15.14 -14.10 35.31
C VAL A 107 -14.39 -15.28 35.96
N GLU A 108 -13.87 -15.23 37.21
CA GLU A 108 -14.12 -14.29 38.34
C GLU A 108 -12.86 -14.05 39.25
N THR A 109 -13.00 -13.17 40.27
CA THR A 109 -12.01 -12.57 41.20
C THR A 109 -11.94 -13.34 42.56
N GLU A 110 -11.07 -13.17 43.59
CA GLU A 110 -10.11 -12.15 44.09
C GLU A 110 -8.94 -12.84 44.88
N GLN A 111 -7.75 -12.22 45.02
CA GLN A 111 -6.88 -12.43 46.20
C GLN A 111 -6.23 -11.12 46.70
N LYS A 112 -6.11 -11.02 48.04
CA LYS A 112 -5.96 -9.82 48.92
C LYS A 112 -5.50 -10.34 50.31
N PRO A 113 -5.19 -9.57 51.39
CA PRO A 113 -5.08 -8.10 51.66
C PRO A 113 -3.64 -7.55 51.83
N LEU A 114 -3.34 -6.25 51.70
CA LEU A 114 -3.43 -5.08 52.66
C LEU A 114 -2.49 -5.16 53.90
N PRO A 115 -2.06 -4.04 54.55
CA PRO A 115 -2.51 -2.63 54.43
C PRO A 115 -1.39 -1.57 54.18
N VAL A 116 -1.64 -0.58 53.31
CA VAL A 116 -2.01 0.84 53.58
C VAL A 116 -0.94 1.73 54.24
N SER A 117 -0.52 2.76 53.49
CA SER A 117 -0.35 4.13 54.00
C SER A 117 -1.17 5.08 53.12
N VAL A 118 -1.82 6.06 53.76
CA VAL A 118 -2.69 7.11 53.21
C VAL A 118 -1.87 8.30 52.67
N SER A 119 -2.41 9.29 51.94
CA SER A 119 -3.52 9.41 50.97
C SER A 119 -3.49 10.86 50.46
N GLU A 120 -3.70 11.11 49.17
CA GLU A 120 -4.36 12.33 48.65
C GLU A 120 -4.86 12.03 47.21
N ALA A 121 -5.76 12.84 46.65
CA ALA A 121 -6.60 12.46 45.52
C ALA A 121 -5.98 12.67 44.11
N GLU A 122 -6.59 12.03 43.11
CA GLU A 122 -6.20 12.08 41.70
C GLU A 122 -6.45 13.44 41.03
N GLU A 123 -5.57 13.83 40.11
CA GLU A 123 -5.99 14.59 38.92
C GLU A 123 -5.46 13.90 37.65
N LEU A 124 -6.36 13.56 36.73
CA LEU A 124 -6.05 12.86 35.48
C LEU A 124 -5.41 13.81 34.45
N THR A 125 -4.18 14.24 34.73
CA THR A 125 -3.36 14.92 33.71
C THR A 125 -2.91 13.90 32.67
N THR A 126 -3.34 14.07 31.42
CA THR A 126 -2.75 13.35 30.28
C THR A 126 -1.30 13.77 30.18
N ASN A 127 -0.38 12.92 30.63
CA ASN A 127 1.02 13.26 30.82
C ASN A 127 1.73 13.63 29.50
N ASP A 128 1.82 14.94 29.27
CA ASP A 128 2.52 15.63 28.18
C ASP A 128 4.05 15.41 28.23
N SER A 129 4.54 14.92 29.38
CA SER A 129 5.92 14.54 29.72
C SER A 129 6.59 13.51 28.78
N ALA A 130 5.92 13.11 27.69
CA ALA A 130 6.50 12.34 26.60
C ALA A 130 7.31 13.20 25.60
N LEU A 131 7.21 14.53 25.69
CA LEU A 131 7.95 15.48 24.87
C LEU A 131 8.98 16.26 25.70
N THR A 132 10.24 16.22 25.28
CA THR A 132 11.34 16.97 25.91
C THR A 132 11.92 17.96 24.91
N VAL A 133 12.07 19.22 25.32
CA VAL A 133 12.76 20.25 24.53
C VAL A 133 14.26 20.03 24.62
N ALA A 134 14.95 20.03 23.47
CA ALA A 134 16.41 20.00 23.39
C ALA A 134 16.98 21.43 23.29
N ASP A 135 18.20 21.64 23.77
CA ASP A 135 18.87 22.94 23.79
C ASP A 135 18.98 23.60 22.41
N VAL A 136 19.09 24.93 22.38
CA VAL A 136 19.19 25.71 21.13
C VAL A 136 20.40 25.25 20.30
N GLY A 137 20.14 24.83 19.05
CA GLY A 137 21.14 24.25 18.15
C GLY A 137 21.26 22.73 18.21
N SER A 138 20.55 22.06 19.13
CA SER A 138 20.53 20.59 19.23
C SER A 138 19.91 19.95 18.00
N ARG A 139 20.57 18.90 17.49
CA ARG A 139 20.15 18.20 16.28
C ARG A 139 19.24 17.01 16.59
N LEU A 140 17.93 17.22 16.43
CA LEU A 140 16.88 16.24 16.74
C LEU A 140 16.88 14.97 15.86
N MET A 141 17.47 15.01 14.67
CA MET A 141 17.60 13.84 13.79
C MET A 141 19.01 13.72 13.21
N PRO A 142 19.63 12.53 13.18
CA PRO A 142 20.96 12.33 12.60
C PRO A 142 20.97 12.64 11.09
N ASP A 143 22.15 12.89 10.53
CA ASP A 143 22.33 12.91 9.08
C ASP A 143 21.95 11.55 8.49
N LYS A 144 21.00 11.57 7.55
CA LYS A 144 20.71 10.39 6.75
C LYS A 144 21.84 10.23 5.73
N ILE A 145 22.69 9.23 5.94
CA ILE A 145 23.70 8.85 4.97
C ILE A 145 22.97 8.24 3.76
N TYR A 146 23.07 8.91 2.61
CA TYR A 146 22.52 8.41 1.35
C TYR A 146 23.60 7.66 0.59
N GLU A 147 23.44 6.35 0.46
CA GLU A 147 24.22 5.55 -0.49
C GLU A 147 23.92 6.03 -1.91
N LYS A 148 24.96 6.37 -2.67
CA LYS A 148 24.85 6.61 -4.11
C LYS A 148 24.45 5.30 -4.77
N ARG A 149 23.27 5.27 -5.39
CA ARG A 149 22.88 4.19 -6.30
C ARG A 149 23.46 4.52 -7.66
N ASP A 150 24.11 3.54 -8.26
CA ASP A 150 24.32 3.54 -9.70
C ASP A 150 22.95 3.34 -10.37
N VAL A 151 22.64 4.19 -11.35
CA VAL A 151 21.38 4.18 -12.09
C VAL A 151 21.78 4.25 -13.55
N ASP A 152 21.36 3.27 -14.35
CA ASP A 152 21.61 3.35 -15.79
C ASP A 152 20.88 4.56 -16.38
N THR A 153 21.63 5.39 -17.10
CA THR A 153 21.13 6.52 -17.88
C THR A 153 21.52 6.37 -19.35
N SER A 154 21.83 5.16 -19.81
CA SER A 154 22.32 4.87 -21.16
C SER A 154 21.27 5.16 -22.23
N ASP A 155 19.99 4.97 -21.88
CA ASP A 155 18.83 5.32 -22.73
C ASP A 155 18.51 6.84 -22.76
N LEU A 156 19.14 7.65 -21.89
CA LEU A 156 18.82 9.08 -21.74
C LEU A 156 19.81 9.98 -22.51
N SER A 157 19.46 10.29 -23.76
CA SER A 157 20.19 11.27 -24.58
C SER A 157 19.75 12.72 -24.31
N LEU A 158 20.71 13.65 -24.34
CA LEU A 158 20.50 15.09 -24.17
C LEU A 158 20.79 15.82 -25.48
N ALA A 159 19.77 16.47 -26.05
CA ALA A 159 19.91 17.35 -27.21
C ALA A 159 20.66 18.65 -26.85
N SER A 160 21.24 19.32 -27.85
CA SER A 160 21.99 20.57 -27.67
C SER A 160 21.09 21.70 -27.15
N VAL A 161 21.68 22.72 -26.52
CA VAL A 161 20.92 23.89 -26.02
C VAL A 161 20.24 24.61 -27.19
N GLY A 162 18.91 24.65 -27.20
CA GLY A 162 18.09 25.20 -28.28
C GLY A 162 17.71 24.21 -29.38
N GLU A 163 18.18 22.96 -29.33
CA GLU A 163 17.85 21.90 -30.28
C GLU A 163 16.48 21.26 -30.00
N ARG A 164 15.83 20.75 -31.05
CA ARG A 164 14.47 20.22 -30.96
C ARG A 164 14.48 18.72 -30.63
N ILE A 165 14.18 18.40 -29.37
CA ILE A 165 14.15 17.03 -28.81
C ILE A 165 13.28 16.06 -29.64
N LEU A 166 12.16 16.52 -30.19
CA LEU A 166 11.28 15.70 -31.02
C LEU A 166 11.63 15.84 -32.52
N PRO A 167 11.74 14.73 -33.28
CA PRO A 167 12.00 14.79 -34.72
C PRO A 167 10.95 15.62 -35.45
N ALA A 168 11.36 16.27 -36.53
CA ALA A 168 10.46 17.05 -37.35
C ALA A 168 9.39 16.13 -37.98
N LYS A 169 8.12 16.29 -37.56
CA LYS A 169 7.00 15.57 -38.19
C LYS A 169 7.01 15.85 -39.69
N ALA A 170 7.02 14.78 -40.50
CA ALA A 170 6.95 14.90 -41.95
C ALA A 170 5.71 15.71 -42.36
N LYS A 171 5.85 16.57 -43.37
CA LYS A 171 4.73 17.39 -43.88
C LYS A 171 3.68 16.47 -44.49
N GLU A 172 2.50 16.41 -43.88
CA GLU A 172 1.38 15.58 -44.35
C GLU A 172 0.87 16.10 -45.70
N SER A 173 1.20 15.37 -46.76
CA SER A 173 0.83 15.67 -48.14
C SER A 173 -0.64 15.38 -48.38
N HIS A 174 -1.49 16.35 -48.05
CA HIS A 174 -2.90 16.37 -48.43
C HIS A 174 -3.04 16.56 -49.96
N PRO A 175 -4.02 15.91 -50.61
CA PRO A 175 -4.30 16.17 -52.02
C PRO A 175 -4.73 17.63 -52.19
N LYS A 176 -4.16 18.32 -53.18
CA LYS A 176 -4.61 19.67 -53.55
C LYS A 176 -6.00 19.55 -54.19
N PRO A 177 -7.00 20.35 -53.78
CA PRO A 177 -8.28 20.39 -54.48
C PRO A 177 -8.08 20.95 -55.89
N SER A 178 -8.79 20.37 -56.86
CA SER A 178 -8.83 20.88 -58.24
C SER A 178 -9.41 22.29 -58.27
N ILE A 179 -8.72 23.20 -58.95
CA ILE A 179 -9.14 24.60 -59.19
C ILE A 179 -9.47 24.84 -60.67
N ASP A 180 -9.59 23.77 -61.47
CA ASP A 180 -9.73 23.78 -62.93
C ASP A 180 -11.05 24.41 -63.44
N HIS A 181 -11.93 24.82 -62.51
CA HIS A 181 -13.18 25.55 -62.77
C HIS A 181 -13.08 27.06 -62.49
N LEU A 182 -11.93 27.56 -62.03
CA LEU A 182 -11.70 28.98 -61.73
C LEU A 182 -10.99 29.69 -62.88
N SER A 183 -11.78 30.20 -63.83
CA SER A 183 -11.33 31.19 -64.82
C SER A 183 -11.52 32.61 -64.30
N LEU A 184 -10.54 33.48 -64.53
CA LEU A 184 -10.69 34.92 -64.34
C LEU A 184 -11.02 35.57 -65.69
N GLU A 185 -12.24 36.09 -65.82
CA GLU A 185 -12.62 36.92 -66.95
C GLU A 185 -11.78 38.22 -66.89
N SER A 186 -11.05 38.52 -67.96
CA SER A 186 -10.20 39.72 -68.02
C SER A 186 -11.04 40.94 -68.40
N LEU A 187 -10.89 42.01 -67.62
CA LEU A 187 -11.64 43.28 -67.75
C LEU A 187 -11.07 44.21 -68.84
#